data_AF-G4R9J2-F1
#
_entry.id   AF-G4R9J2-F1
#
_cell.length_a   1.000
_cell.length_b   1.000
_cell.length_c   1.000
_cell.angle_alpha   90.00
_cell.angle_beta   90.00
_cell.angle_gamma   90.00
#
_symmetry.space_group_name_H-M   'P 1'
#
loop_
_entity.id
_entity.type
_entity.pdbx_description
1 polymer ?
#
loop_
_entity_poly.entity_id
_entity_poly.type
_entity_poly.pdbx_seq_one_letter_code
_entity_poly.pdbx_strand_id
1 'polypeptide(L)' 'MAMAVIPDLAELQATVARMETRFDADPRASGLMASYRDLCARFDADLADPRDIALSRAAALMMIKYQIGET' A
#
# COMPACT_ATOMS: atom_id res chain seq x y z
N MET A 1 27.18 -3.44 1.35
CA MET A 1 25.87 -4.07 1.66
C MET A 1 24.90 -2.94 1.95
N ALA A 2 23.79 -2.82 1.22
CA ALA A 2 22.79 -1.82 1.55
C ALA A 2 22.22 -2.20 2.93
N MET A 3 22.54 -1.40 3.95
CA MET A 3 21.96 -1.56 5.28
C MET A 3 20.44 -1.51 5.09
N ALA A 4 19.73 -2.55 5.50
CA ALA A 4 18.28 -2.57 5.42
C ALA A 4 17.76 -1.43 6.31
N VAL A 5 17.54 -0.26 5.71
CA VAL A 5 16.95 0.89 6.38
C VAL A 5 15.51 0.48 6.65
N ILE A 6 15.18 0.39 7.94
CA ILE A 6 13.79 0.22 8.37
C ILE A 6 13.15 1.58 8.11
N PRO A 7 12.27 1.72 7.10
CA PRO A 7 11.70 3.01 6.79
C PRO A 7 10.86 3.49 7.96
N ASP A 8 10.88 4.78 8.24
CA ASP A 8 10.05 5.37 9.29
C ASP A 8 8.58 5.46 8.86
N LEU A 9 7.70 5.90 9.77
CA LEU A 9 6.26 6.00 9.48
C LEU A 9 5.98 6.99 8.34
N ALA A 10 6.69 8.12 8.29
CA ALA A 10 6.46 9.14 7.27
C ALA A 10 6.89 8.64 5.89
N GLU A 11 8.00 7.91 5.80
CA GLU A 11 8.48 7.27 4.57
C GLU A 11 7.50 6.19 4.07
N LEU A 12 6.93 5.40 4.99
CA LEU A 12 5.90 4.41 4.66
C LEU A 12 4.63 5.08 4.12
N GLN A 13 4.13 6.11 4.80
CA GLN A 13 2.95 6.85 4.36
C GLN A 13 3.17 7.54 3.00
N ALA A 14 4.33 8.16 2.79
CA ALA A 14 4.69 8.76 1.51
C ALA A 14 4.75 7.72 0.38
N THR A 15 5.27 6.53 0.67
CA THR A 15 5.32 5.42 -0.28
C THR A 15 3.92 4.94 -0.64
N VAL A 16 3.06 4.73 0.35
CA VAL A 16 1.65 4.34 0.18
C VAL A 16 0.93 5.38 -0.70
N ALA A 17 0.97 6.67 -0.33
CA ALA A 17 0.29 7.73 -1.07
C ALA A 17 0.74 7.82 -2.54
N ARG A 18 2.04 7.67 -2.81
CA ARG A 18 2.58 7.64 -4.18
C ARG A 18 2.06 6.45 -4.98
N MET A 19 1.98 5.26 -4.38
CA MET A 19 1.48 4.06 -5.04
C MET A 19 -0.04 4.11 -5.26
N GLU A 20 -0.80 4.60 -4.27
CA GLU A 20 -2.24 4.83 -4.40
C GLU A 20 -2.54 5.77 -5.56
N THR A 21 -1.88 6.93 -5.61
CA THR A 21 -2.04 7.90 -6.70
C THR A 21 -1.73 7.29 -8.07
N ARG A 22 -0.67 6.48 -8.14
CA ARG A 22 -0.26 5.79 -9.37
C ARG A 22 -1.31 4.77 -9.82
N PHE A 23 -1.82 3.94 -8.92
CA PHE A 23 -2.75 2.88 -9.27
C PHE A 23 -4.19 3.38 -9.45
N ASP A 24 -4.60 4.45 -8.77
CA ASP A 24 -5.88 5.11 -9.05
C ASP A 24 -5.91 5.68 -10.48
N ALA A 25 -4.76 6.07 -11.03
CA ALA A 25 -4.64 6.54 -12.41
C ALA A 25 -4.50 5.40 -13.45
N ASP A 26 -4.30 4.14 -13.02
CA ASP A 26 -4.13 3.01 -13.92
C ASP A 26 -5.45 2.22 -14.09
N PRO A 27 -6.05 2.20 -15.30
CA PRO A 27 -7.28 1.46 -15.54
C PRO A 27 -7.20 -0.04 -15.21
N ARG A 28 -6.00 -0.64 -15.31
CA ARG A 28 -5.77 -2.07 -15.00
C ARG A 28 -5.93 -2.36 -13.51
N ALA A 29 -5.69 -1.36 -12.66
CA ALA A 29 -5.77 -1.50 -11.20
C ALA A 29 -7.16 -1.15 -10.65
N SER A 30 -8.06 -0.55 -11.44
CA SER A 30 -9.34 0.00 -10.95
C SER A 30 -10.16 -0.98 -10.11
N GLY A 31 -10.34 -2.23 -10.56
CA GLY A 31 -11.07 -3.26 -9.80
C GLY A 31 -10.36 -3.67 -8.51
N LEU A 32 -9.03 -3.77 -8.53
CA LEU A 32 -8.21 -4.12 -7.37
C LEU A 32 -8.16 -2.98 -6.34
N MET A 33 -8.15 -1.73 -6.81
CA MET A 33 -8.17 -0.54 -5.95
C MET A 33 -9.48 -0.40 -5.17
N ALA A 34 -10.60 -0.87 -5.72
CA ALA A 34 -11.85 -0.96 -4.95
C ALA A 34 -11.70 -1.90 -3.75
N SER A 35 -11.22 -3.13 -3.98
CA SER A 35 -10.97 -4.09 -2.89
C SER A 35 -9.90 -3.61 -1.91
N TYR A 36 -8.88 -2.90 -2.38
CA TYR A 36 -7.86 -2.28 -1.54
C TYR A 36 -8.45 -1.28 -0.55
N ARG A 37 -9.39 -0.42 -0.99
CA ARG A 37 -10.06 0.55 -0.10
C ARG A 37 -10.87 -0.14 1.00
N ASP A 38 -11.58 -1.23 0.67
CA ASP A 38 -12.29 -2.05 1.66
C ASP A 38 -11.31 -2.69 2.67
N LEU A 39 -10.15 -3.15 2.20
CA LEU A 39 -9.07 -3.66 3.03
C LEU A 39 -8.50 -2.59 3.96
N CYS A 40 -8.29 -1.35 3.47
CA CYS A 40 -7.83 -0.23 4.30
C CYS A 40 -8.77 0.04 5.47
N ALA A 41 -10.09 0.02 5.24
CA ALA A 41 -11.07 0.20 6.31
C ALA A 41 -10.99 -0.92 7.36
N ARG A 42 -10.69 -2.17 6.95
CA ARG A 42 -10.44 -3.27 7.90
C ARG A 42 -9.14 -3.09 8.67
N PHE A 43 -8.05 -2.69 8.01
CA PHE A 43 -6.79 -2.42 8.70
C PHE A 43 -6.95 -1.34 9.77
N ASP A 44 -7.69 -0.26 9.47
CA ASP A 44 -7.96 0.81 10.44
C ASP A 44 -8.83 0.34 11.62
N ALA A 45 -9.68 -0.66 11.42
CA ALA A 45 -10.52 -1.23 12.47
C ALA A 45 -9.79 -2.28 13.32
N ASP A 46 -8.91 -3.07 12.70
CA ASP A 46 -8.28 -4.23 13.31
C ASP A 46 -6.89 -3.94 13.91
N LEU A 47 -6.21 -2.88 13.43
CA LEU A 47 -4.86 -2.52 13.86
C LEU A 47 -4.85 -1.18 14.62
N ALA A 48 -4.06 -1.11 15.68
CA ALA A 48 -3.93 0.09 16.51
C ALA A 48 -2.65 0.90 16.23
N ASP A 49 -1.58 0.26 15.72
CA ASP A 49 -0.32 0.94 15.42
C ASP A 49 -0.37 1.58 14.01
N PRO A 50 -0.22 2.91 13.88
CA PRO A 50 -0.16 3.59 12.58
C PRO A 50 0.90 3.02 11.63
N ARG A 51 2.00 2.49 12.16
CA ARG A 51 3.06 1.85 11.37
C ARG A 51 2.59 0.54 10.78
N ASP A 52 1.90 -0.29 11.55
CA ASP A 52 1.38 -1.57 11.09
C ASP A 52 0.28 -1.39 10.04
N ILE A 53 -0.56 -0.36 10.21
CA ILE A 53 -1.53 0.06 9.19
C ILE A 53 -0.81 0.43 7.90
N ALA A 54 0.19 1.32 7.96
CA ALA A 54 0.92 1.77 6.78
C ALA A 54 1.66 0.62 6.07
N LEU A 55 2.26 -0.31 6.84
CA LEU A 55 2.91 -1.51 6.30
C LEU A 55 1.91 -2.45 5.63
N SER A 56 0.76 -2.69 6.24
CA SER A 56 -0.29 -3.56 5.69
C SER A 56 -0.85 -3.00 4.38
N ARG A 57 -1.06 -1.68 4.31
CA ARG A 57 -1.43 -0.97 3.08
C ARG A 57 -0.35 -1.11 2.01
N ALA A 58 0.92 -0.88 2.34
CA ALA A 58 2.03 -1.04 1.41
C ALA A 58 2.14 -2.48 0.86
N ALA A 59 1.95 -3.49 1.70
CA ALA A 59 1.95 -4.90 1.29
C ALA A 59 0.80 -5.20 0.32
N ALA A 60 -0.41 -4.70 0.59
CA ALA A 60 -1.55 -4.85 -0.31
C ALA A 60 -1.29 -4.17 -1.67
N LEU A 61 -0.71 -2.97 -1.68
CA LEU A 61 -0.33 -2.27 -2.91
C LEU A 61 0.75 -3.03 -3.71
N MET A 62 1.68 -3.70 -3.04
CA MET A 62 2.65 -4.58 -3.72
C MET A 62 1.99 -5.78 -4.39
N MET A 63 0.92 -6.34 -3.79
CA MET A 63 0.11 -7.37 -4.44
C MET A 63 -0.57 -6.83 -5.70
N ILE A 64 -1.14 -5.62 -5.65
CA ILE A 64 -1.75 -4.97 -6.82
C ILE A 64 -0.70 -4.77 -7.92
N LYS A 65 0.48 -4.24 -7.56
CA LYS A 65 1.62 -4.04 -8.46
C LYS A 65 1.95 -5.34 -9.23
N TYR A 66 2.02 -6.46 -8.51
CA TYR A 66 2.27 -7.77 -9.08
C TYR A 66 1.15 -8.21 -10.03
N GLN A 67 -0.12 -8.05 -9.64
CA GLN A 67 -1.28 -8.45 -10.45
C GLN A 67 -1.40 -7.66 -11.76
N ILE A 68 -1.04 -6.38 -11.78
CA ILE A 68 -1.10 -5.54 -12.99
C ILE A 68 0.15 -5.67 -13.88
N GLY A 69 1.12 -6.52 -13.49
CA GLY A 69 2.31 -6.83 -14.27
C GLY A 69 3.42 -5.78 -14.21
N GLU A 70 3.43 -4.90 -13.19
CA GLU A 70 4.56 -4.01 -12.96
C GLU A 70 5.62 -4.76 -12.14
N THR A 71 6.73 -5.17 -12.77
CA THR A 71 7.87 -5.79 -12.07
C THR A 71 8.87 -4.71 -11.67
#